data_AF-A0A1T0B1Y9-F1
#
_entry.id   AF-A0A1T0B1Y9-F1
#
_cell.length_a   1.000
_cell.length_b   1.000
_cell.length_c   1.000
_cell.angle_alpha   90.00
_cell.angle_beta   90.00
_cell.angle_gamma   90.00
#
_symmetry.space_group_name_H-M   'P 1'
#
loop_
_entity.id
_entity.type
_entity.pdbx_description
1 polymer ?
#
loop_
_entity_poly.entity_id
_entity_poly.type
_entity_poly.pdbx_seq_one_letter_code
_entity_poly.pdbx_strand_id
1 'polypeptide(L)'
;MATKNTQVKAKNTTGNEIHLSHSQTDSPILDINSLERLHQFRPDVVDFVIEQTTKEAENRRKREVKIDWFTFIERMGALLLAAGIATGGIYGSIYAAMNGYEKLSWIIASTCIGSLAIAFLKRNK
;
A
#
# COMPACT_ATOMS: atom_id res chain seq x y z
N MET A 1 8.95 2.47 2.25
CA MET A 1 10.32 2.55 1.68
C MET A 1 10.69 1.18 1.16
N ALA A 2 10.82 1.01 -0.16
CA ALA A 2 11.11 -0.28 -0.77
C ALA A 2 12.49 -0.21 -1.45
N THR A 3 13.46 -0.95 -0.91
CA THR A 3 14.74 -1.19 -1.57
C THR A 3 14.62 -2.51 -2.31
N LYS A 4 14.70 -2.47 -3.64
CA LYS A 4 14.61 -3.68 -4.47
C LYS A 4 16.03 -4.10 -4.84
N ASN A 5 16.48 -5.20 -4.24
CA ASN A 5 17.79 -5.80 -4.55
C ASN A 5 17.58 -6.97 -5.52
N THR A 6 18.06 -6.83 -6.74
CA THR A 6 18.09 -7.90 -7.74
C THR A 6 19.52 -8.42 -7.83
N GLN A 7 19.72 -9.68 -7.45
CA GLN A 7 20.99 -10.38 -7.65
C GLN A 7 20.84 -11.37 -8.80
N VAL A 8 21.67 -11.23 -9.83
CA VAL A 8 21.79 -12.19 -10.92
C VAL A 8 23.16 -12.84 -10.82
N LYS A 9 23.17 -14.16 -10.62
CA LYS A 9 24.39 -14.98 -10.64
C LYS A 9 24.30 -15.93 -11.82
N ALA A 10 25.22 -15.78 -12.77
CA ALA A 10 25.34 -16.70 -13.91
C ALA A 10 26.70 -17.39 -13.83
N LYS A 11 26.70 -18.72 -13.91
CA LYS A 11 27.91 -19.55 -13.92
C LYS A 11 27.94 -20.34 -15.21
N ASN A 12 29.03 -20.19 -15.98
CA ASN A 12 29.28 -20.97 -17.18
C ASN A 12 30.01 -22.28 -16.80
N THR A 13 29.80 -23.35 -17.57
CA THR A 13 30.47 -24.66 -17.43
C THR A 13 32.00 -24.55 -17.53
N THR A 14 32.52 -23.49 -18.14
CA THR A 14 33.95 -23.15 -18.25
C THR A 14 34.53 -22.41 -17.04
N GLY A 15 33.78 -22.25 -15.95
CA GLY A 15 34.27 -21.66 -14.70
C GLY A 15 34.19 -20.13 -14.59
N ASN A 16 33.71 -19.43 -15.62
CA ASN A 16 33.44 -17.99 -15.52
C ASN A 16 32.14 -17.72 -14.76
N GLU A 17 32.21 -16.87 -13.75
CA GLU A 17 31.08 -16.41 -12.94
C GLU A 17 30.84 -14.92 -13.17
N ILE A 18 29.61 -14.56 -13.51
CA ILE A 18 29.16 -13.16 -13.62
C ILE A 18 28.19 -12.90 -12.48
N HIS A 19 28.54 -11.96 -11.60
CA HIS A 19 27.73 -11.52 -10.49
C HIS A 19 27.27 -10.08 -10.76
N LEU A 20 25.97 -9.87 -11.01
CA LEU A 20 25.37 -8.55 -11.13
C LEU A 20 24.47 -8.30 -9.91
N SER A 21 24.84 -7.35 -9.07
CA SER A 21 24.03 -6.87 -7.95
C SER A 21 23.45 -5.50 -8.31
N HIS A 22 22.14 -5.42 -8.49
CA HIS A 22 21.43 -4.18 -8.77
C HIS A 22 20.55 -3.81 -7.57
N SER A 23 20.88 -2.72 -6.89
CA SER A 23 20.07 -2.17 -5.79
C SER A 23 19.35 -0.93 -6.31
N GLN A 24 18.04 -1.04 -6.48
CA GLN A 24 17.19 0.09 -6.79
C GLN A 24 16.58 0.58 -5.47
N THR A 25 17.12 1.67 -4.95
CA THR A 25 16.57 2.34 -3.79
C THR A 25 15.71 3.51 -4.25
N ASP A 26 14.49 3.59 -3.73
CA ASP A 26 13.56 4.69 -4.03
C ASP A 26 13.96 5.98 -3.31
N SER A 27 14.94 5.94 -2.40
CA SER A 27 15.51 7.15 -1.78
C SER A 27 16.76 7.59 -2.56
N PRO A 28 16.89 8.85 -3.00
CA PRO A 28 18.15 9.36 -3.51
C PRO A 28 19.18 9.31 -2.38
N ILE A 29 19.99 8.25 -2.35
CA ILE A 29 21.17 8.21 -1.50
C ILE A 29 22.15 9.14 -2.21
N LEU A 30 22.34 10.33 -1.64
CA LEU A 30 23.34 11.28 -2.11
C LEU A 30 24.71 10.62 -1.97
N ASP A 31 25.33 10.26 -3.09
CA ASP A 31 26.70 9.74 -3.08
C ASP A 31 27.67 10.88 -2.75
N ILE A 32 28.15 10.86 -1.52
CA ILE A 32 29.02 11.88 -0.93
C ILE A 32 30.31 12.00 -1.77
N ASN A 33 30.82 10.90 -2.34
CA ASN A 33 32.04 10.92 -3.16
C ASN A 33 31.81 11.65 -4.49
N SER A 34 30.63 11.46 -5.10
CA SER A 34 30.25 12.15 -6.33
C SER A 34 30.00 13.63 -6.08
N LEU A 35 29.42 14.00 -4.93
CA LEU A 35 29.22 15.39 -4.53
C LEU A 35 30.54 16.10 -4.20
N GLU A 36 31.49 15.43 -3.55
CA GLU A 36 32.82 15.98 -3.25
C GLU A 36 33.58 16.31 -4.55
N ARG A 37 33.54 15.41 -5.53
CA ARG A 37 34.09 15.68 -6.87
C ARG A 37 33.38 16.85 -7.54
N LEU A 38 32.05 16.92 -7.44
CA LEU A 38 31.27 18.03 -8.03
C LEU A 38 31.59 19.38 -7.35
N HIS A 39 31.83 19.37 -6.03
CA HIS A 39 32.20 20.55 -5.26
C HIS A 39 33.55 21.13 -5.69
N GLN A 40 34.52 20.27 -6.06
CA GLN A 40 35.82 20.69 -6.59
C GLN A 40 35.71 21.42 -7.94
N PHE A 41 34.75 21.07 -8.78
CA PHE A 41 34.60 21.67 -10.12
C PHE A 41 33.60 22.83 -10.18
N ARG A 42 32.50 22.76 -9.43
CA ARG A 42 31.51 23.84 -9.36
C ARG A 42 30.71 23.75 -8.04
N PRO A 43 31.11 24.48 -6.99
CA PRO A 43 30.46 24.40 -5.68
C PRO A 43 28.98 24.82 -5.72
N ASP A 44 28.62 25.80 -6.58
CA ASP A 44 27.25 26.31 -6.71
C ASP A 44 26.20 25.25 -7.12
N VAL A 45 26.62 24.21 -7.84
CA VAL A 45 25.71 23.13 -8.27
C VAL A 45 25.42 22.16 -7.13
N VAL A 46 26.35 22.01 -6.19
CA VAL A 46 26.14 21.16 -5.01
C VAL A 46 25.04 21.74 -4.13
N ASP A 47 25.05 23.06 -3.91
CA ASP A 47 24.01 23.76 -3.15
C ASP A 47 22.64 23.64 -3.82
N PHE A 48 22.59 23.77 -5.16
CA PHE A 48 21.37 23.54 -5.92
C PHE A 48 20.84 22.10 -5.77
N VAL A 49 21.71 21.08 -5.85
CA VAL A 49 21.31 19.68 -5.69
C VAL A 49 20.78 19.40 -4.29
N ILE A 50 21.42 19.94 -3.25
CA ILE A 50 20.94 19.82 -1.87
C ILE A 50 19.56 20.48 -1.74
N GLU A 51 19.38 21.70 -2.25
CA GLU A 51 18.10 22.43 -2.18
C GLU A 51 16.98 21.69 -2.90
N GLN A 52 17.23 21.18 -4.11
CA GLN A 52 16.25 20.38 -4.86
C GLN A 52 15.94 19.07 -4.15
N THR A 53 16.93 18.41 -3.55
CA THR A 53 16.73 17.16 -2.79
C THR A 53 15.88 17.41 -1.55
N THR A 54 16.09 18.51 -0.83
CA THR A 54 15.25 18.91 0.30
C THR A 54 13.81 19.18 -0.14
N LYS A 55 13.61 19.94 -1.23
CA LYS A 55 12.29 20.22 -1.79
C LYS A 55 11.55 18.95 -2.23
N GLU A 56 12.25 18.01 -2.86
CA GLU A 56 11.69 16.73 -3.25
C GLU A 56 11.30 15.88 -2.02
N ALA A 57 12.17 15.82 -1.00
CA ALA A 57 11.91 15.08 0.23
C ALA A 57 10.68 15.63 0.97
N GLU A 58 10.52 16.95 1.05
CA GLU A 58 9.31 17.57 1.63
C GLU A 58 8.05 17.23 0.83
N ASN A 59 8.13 17.27 -0.50
CA ASN A 59 6.98 16.94 -1.36
C ASN A 59 6.59 15.47 -1.23
N ARG A 60 7.58 14.56 -1.13
CA ARG A 60 7.36 13.13 -0.86
C ARG A 60 6.65 12.91 0.47
N ARG A 61 7.11 13.55 1.55
CA ARG A 61 6.44 13.47 2.87
C ARG A 61 4.99 13.96 2.82
N LYS A 62 4.74 15.10 2.15
CA LYS A 62 3.37 15.63 1.97
C LYS A 62 2.49 14.65 1.20
N ARG A 63 3.04 14.00 0.17
CA ARG A 63 2.34 12.99 -0.62
C ARG A 63 2.04 11.72 0.17
N GLU A 64 2.99 11.22 0.94
CA GLU A 64 2.80 10.06 1.83
C GLU A 64 1.66 10.32 2.82
N VAL A 65 1.70 11.44 3.54
CA VAL A 65 0.63 11.82 4.49
C VAL A 65 -0.74 11.88 3.81
N LYS A 66 -0.81 12.41 2.58
CA LYS A 66 -2.07 12.49 1.83
C LYS A 66 -2.58 11.11 1.42
N ILE A 67 -1.69 10.22 0.99
CA ILE A 67 -2.03 8.84 0.64
C ILE A 67 -2.54 8.10 1.88
N ASP A 68 -1.83 8.22 3.01
CA ASP A 68 -2.23 7.58 4.26
C ASP A 68 -3.62 8.05 4.71
N TRP A 69 -3.90 9.35 4.59
CA TRP A 69 -5.23 9.90 4.88
C TRP A 69 -6.31 9.34 3.96
N PHE A 70 -6.06 9.25 2.65
CA PHE A 70 -7.04 8.67 1.73
C PHE A 70 -7.26 7.17 1.99
N THR A 71 -6.21 6.40 2.25
CA THR A 71 -6.32 4.99 2.64
C THR A 71 -7.09 4.84 3.95
N PHE A 72 -6.90 5.75 4.90
CA PHE A 72 -7.67 5.75 6.15
C PHE A 72 -9.16 6.00 5.89
N ILE A 73 -9.50 7.03 5.10
CA ILE A 73 -10.89 7.34 4.73
C ILE A 73 -11.54 6.18 3.99
N GLU A 74 -10.85 5.57 3.03
CA GLU A 74 -11.34 4.41 2.28
C GLU A 74 -11.64 3.24 3.22
N ARG A 75 -10.72 2.91 4.13
CA ARG A 75 -10.91 1.83 5.11
C ARG A 75 -12.06 2.11 6.08
N MET A 76 -12.21 3.35 6.53
CA MET A 76 -13.33 3.76 7.39
C MET A 76 -14.66 3.73 6.65
N GLY A 77 -14.71 4.24 5.42
CA GLY A 77 -15.89 4.17 4.56
C GLY A 77 -16.34 2.74 4.29
N ALA A 78 -15.40 1.85 3.97
CA ALA A 78 -15.70 0.43 3.79
C ALA A 78 -16.28 -0.22 5.06
N LEU A 79 -15.77 0.13 6.24
CA LEU A 79 -16.26 -0.39 7.51
C LEU A 79 -17.66 0.13 7.85
N LEU A 80 -17.94 1.41 7.59
CA LEU A 80 -19.26 2.01 7.78
C LEU A 80 -20.31 1.39 6.84
N LEU A 81 -19.97 1.18 5.57
CA LEU A 81 -20.86 0.51 4.61
C LEU A 81 -21.13 -0.94 5.01
N ALA A 82 -20.10 -1.67 5.47
CA ALA A 82 -20.28 -3.03 5.97
C ALA A 82 -21.20 -3.08 7.20
N ALA A 83 -21.05 -2.13 8.13
CA ALA A 83 -21.95 -2.00 9.29
C ALA A 83 -23.39 -1.65 8.86
N GLY A 84 -23.58 -0.81 7.85
CA GLY A 84 -24.88 -0.48 7.29
C GLY A 84 -25.57 -1.71 6.67
N ILE A 85 -24.85 -2.49 5.88
CA ILE A 85 -25.37 -3.74 5.29
C ILE A 85 -25.71 -4.75 6.37
N ALA A 86 -24.87 -4.90 7.40
CA ALA A 86 -25.11 -5.82 8.51
C ALA A 86 -26.38 -5.44 9.30
N THR A 87 -26.50 -4.17 9.69
CA THR A 87 -27.67 -3.67 10.43
C THR A 87 -28.94 -3.75 9.59
N GLY A 88 -28.89 -3.36 8.31
CA GLY A 88 -30.01 -3.48 7.39
C GLY A 88 -30.44 -4.93 7.14
N GLY A 89 -29.48 -5.85 7.00
CA GLY A 89 -29.76 -7.28 6.82
C GLY A 89 -30.40 -7.92 8.05
N ILE A 90 -29.94 -7.57 9.25
CA ILE A 90 -30.53 -8.03 10.53
C ILE A 90 -31.92 -7.43 10.72
N TYR A 91 -32.09 -6.13 10.51
CA TYR A 91 -33.39 -5.47 10.66
C TYR A 91 -34.41 -6.01 9.64
N GLY A 92 -33.98 -6.16 8.38
CA GLY A 92 -34.81 -6.71 7.31
C GLY A 92 -35.22 -8.16 7.56
N SER A 93 -34.33 -9.00 8.11
CA SER A 93 -34.67 -10.39 8.44
C SER A 93 -35.64 -10.49 9.61
N ILE A 94 -35.46 -9.68 10.67
CA ILE A 94 -36.40 -9.61 11.81
C ILE A 94 -37.76 -9.12 11.34
N TYR A 95 -37.82 -8.06 10.54
CA TYR A 95 -39.08 -7.53 10.00
C TYR A 95 -39.81 -8.57 9.15
N ALA A 96 -39.09 -9.31 8.30
CA ALA A 96 -39.68 -10.38 7.50
C ALA A 96 -40.26 -11.52 8.36
N ALA A 97 -39.58 -11.88 9.46
CA ALA A 97 -40.06 -12.89 10.39
C ALA A 97 -41.34 -12.45 11.12
N MET A 98 -41.40 -11.18 11.56
CA MET A 98 -42.58 -10.62 12.24
C MET A 98 -43.83 -10.60 11.35
N ASN A 99 -43.66 -10.49 10.03
CA ASN A 99 -44.75 -10.52 9.06
C ASN A 99 -45.13 -11.95 8.61
N GLY A 100 -44.57 -13.00 9.22
CA GLY A 100 -44.88 -14.40 8.93
C GLY A 100 -44.12 -15.00 7.74
N TYR A 101 -43.18 -14.26 7.14
CA TYR A 101 -42.35 -14.75 6.03
C TYR A 101 -41.06 -15.43 6.52
N GLU A 102 -41.20 -16.54 7.27
CA GLU A 102 -40.06 -17.24 7.89
C GLU A 102 -38.99 -17.68 6.89
N LYS A 103 -39.39 -18.22 5.73
CA LYS A 103 -38.44 -18.65 4.69
C LYS A 103 -37.60 -17.49 4.14
N LEU A 104 -38.23 -16.33 3.92
CA LEU A 104 -37.52 -15.13 3.42
C LEU A 104 -36.55 -14.61 4.48
N SER A 105 -36.98 -14.58 5.76
CA SER A 105 -36.13 -14.18 6.88
C SER A 105 -34.86 -15.02 6.95
N TRP A 106 -35.00 -16.35 6.84
CA TRP A 106 -33.86 -17.27 6.94
C TRP A 106 -32.86 -17.11 5.78
N ILE A 107 -33.34 -16.89 4.56
CA ILE A 107 -32.48 -16.63 3.39
C ILE A 107 -31.73 -15.32 3.54
N ILE A 108 -32.40 -14.25 3.99
CA ILE A 108 -31.76 -12.95 4.19
C ILE A 108 -30.69 -13.03 5.29
N ALA A 109 -31.00 -13.67 6.41
CA ALA A 109 -30.08 -13.81 7.53
C ALA A 109 -28.84 -14.64 7.15
N SER A 110 -29.04 -15.82 6.55
CA SER A 110 -27.93 -16.71 6.15
C SER A 110 -27.04 -16.07 5.07
N THR A 111 -27.63 -15.42 4.08
CA THR A 111 -26.88 -14.75 3.01
C THR A 111 -26.11 -13.54 3.52
N CYS A 112 -26.71 -12.72 4.39
CA CYS A 112 -26.06 -11.55 4.97
C CYS A 112 -24.86 -11.93 5.84
N ILE A 113 -25.03 -12.88 6.76
CA ILE A 113 -23.94 -13.33 7.65
C ILE A 113 -22.86 -14.06 6.83
N GLY A 114 -23.26 -14.92 5.89
CA GLY A 114 -22.34 -15.69 5.07
C GLY A 114 -21.44 -14.82 4.18
N SER A 115 -22.02 -13.82 3.51
CA SER A 115 -21.26 -12.89 2.67
C SER A 115 -20.27 -12.04 3.47
N LEU A 116 -20.67 -11.55 4.65
CA LEU A 116 -19.78 -10.83 5.56
C LEU A 116 -18.63 -11.72 6.06
N ALA A 117 -18.92 -12.95 6.48
CA ALA A 117 -17.91 -13.89 6.94
C ALA A 117 -16.84 -14.17 5.87
N ILE A 118 -17.27 -14.38 4.61
CA ILE A 118 -16.36 -14.57 3.47
C ILE A 118 -15.51 -13.32 3.23
N ALA A 119 -16.12 -12.13 3.27
CA ALA A 119 -15.40 -10.87 3.08
C ALA A 119 -14.33 -10.65 4.16
N PHE A 120 -14.62 -10.98 5.42
CA PHE A 120 -13.66 -10.91 6.52
C PHE A 120 -12.53 -11.95 6.38
N LEU A 121 -12.86 -13.19 6.03
CA LEU A 121 -11.85 -14.25 5.82
C LEU A 121 -10.90 -13.92 4.67
N LYS A 122 -11.41 -13.38 3.56
CA LYS A 122 -10.60 -12.98 2.41
C LYS A 122 -9.67 -11.80 2.75
N ARG A 123 -10.07 -10.89 3.63
CA ARG A 123 -9.27 -9.73 4.03
C ARG A 123 -8.05 -10.09 4.89
N ASN A 124 -8.08 -11.23 5.59
CA ASN A 124 -6.97 -11.70 6.43
C ASN A 124 -5.94 -12.57 5.67
N LYS A 125 -6.18 -12.87 4.40
CA LYS A 125 -5.22 -13.52 3.50
C LYS A 125 -4.55 -12.48 2.60
#